data_AF-A0A2E6IBR4-F1
#
_entry.id   AF-A0A2E6IBR4-F1
#
_cell.length_a   1.000
_cell.length_b   1.000
_cell.length_c   1.000
_cell.angle_alpha   90.00
_cell.angle_beta   90.00
_cell.angle_gamma   90.00
#
_symmetry.space_group_name_H-M   'P 1'
#
loop_
_entity.id
_entity.type
_entity.pdbx_description
1 polymer ?
#
loop_
_entity_poly.entity_id
_entity_poly.type
_entity_poly.pdbx_seq_one_letter_code
_entity_poly.pdbx_strand_id
1 'polypeptide(L)'
;MNRRNVSVNVCLRSKKSTNVQLLLPSNSTALDAMDASGLVARDGTPYRCFDSNGKVIDNIQLGNLSSDIYLGVPSEIQAVMIEESTRGGLVGKGRLIDGTTIFVPKLKEGDFAWVVVSGRHGRKGRKANGFTVRLEGEPYSRGDLVTIKPGPYAKRVRLFNPQSCQWDIPLELTVPNNVNRSDYVGLTWTVRITKTMPLVGILDTKFTFRPDNQPELARKARNKFHCKQRKQKTGKRKGHV
;
A
#
# COMPACT_ATOMS: atom_id res chain seq x y z
N MET A 1 34.62 -16.84 -17.00
CA MET A 1 33.43 -17.42 -16.34
C MET A 1 32.42 -17.79 -17.41
N ASN A 2 32.06 -19.08 -17.54
CA ASN A 2 31.07 -19.54 -18.51
C ASN A 2 29.69 -18.97 -18.14
N ARG A 3 29.14 -18.08 -18.97
CA ARG A 3 27.76 -17.60 -18.86
C ARG A 3 26.84 -18.74 -19.29
N ARG A 4 26.42 -19.58 -18.35
CA ARG A 4 25.37 -20.57 -18.61
C ARG A 4 24.06 -19.83 -18.80
N ASN A 5 23.38 -20.07 -19.91
CA ASN A 5 22.01 -19.60 -20.11
C ASN A 5 21.05 -20.51 -19.35
N VAL A 6 19.92 -19.95 -18.91
CA VAL A 6 18.82 -20.64 -18.24
C VAL A 6 17.56 -20.33 -19.00
N SER A 7 16.73 -21.35 -19.21
CA SER A 7 15.40 -21.15 -19.75
C SER A 7 14.43 -20.86 -18.62
N VAL A 8 13.68 -19.77 -18.73
CA VAL A 8 12.68 -19.36 -17.74
C VAL A 8 11.34 -19.11 -18.41
N ASN A 9 10.26 -19.45 -17.71
CA ASN A 9 8.90 -19.16 -18.16
C ASN A 9 8.39 -17.90 -17.46
N VAL A 10 7.89 -16.96 -18.25
CA VAL A 10 7.34 -15.68 -17.78
C VAL A 10 5.86 -15.63 -18.12
N CYS A 11 5.00 -15.45 -17.12
CA CYS A 11 3.55 -15.52 -17.24
C CYS A 11 2.88 -14.24 -16.77
N LEU A 12 1.77 -13.82 -17.40
CA LEU A 12 0.89 -12.81 -16.82
C LEU A 12 0.10 -13.40 -15.63
N ARG A 13 0.15 -12.74 -14.47
CA ARG A 13 -0.55 -13.18 -13.26
C ARG A 13 -2.07 -13.18 -13.41
N SER A 14 -2.62 -12.22 -14.17
CA SER A 14 -4.05 -12.10 -14.45
C SER A 14 -4.55 -13.14 -15.47
N LYS A 15 -3.66 -13.67 -16.30
CA LYS A 15 -3.98 -14.63 -17.36
C LYS A 15 -2.80 -15.56 -17.61
N LYS A 16 -2.71 -16.64 -16.82
CA LYS A 16 -1.57 -17.60 -16.86
C LYS A 16 -1.37 -18.29 -18.22
N SER A 17 -2.42 -18.34 -19.06
CA SER A 17 -2.31 -18.86 -20.43
C SER A 17 -1.50 -17.94 -21.35
N THR A 18 -1.25 -16.69 -20.95
CA THR A 18 -0.36 -15.76 -21.64
C THR A 18 1.01 -15.85 -21.00
N ASN A 19 1.89 -16.62 -21.64
CA ASN A 19 3.25 -16.85 -21.19
C ASN A 19 4.24 -16.84 -22.35
N VAL A 20 5.50 -16.61 -22.03
CA VAL A 20 6.63 -16.59 -22.96
C VAL A 20 7.80 -17.32 -22.29
N GLN A 21 8.41 -18.23 -23.01
CA GLN A 21 9.66 -18.85 -22.60
C GLN A 21 10.84 -18.02 -23.11
N LEU A 22 11.75 -17.68 -22.20
CA LEU A 22 12.95 -16.89 -22.50
C LEU A 22 14.20 -17.71 -22.25
N LEU A 23 15.25 -17.43 -23.01
CA LEU A 23 16.59 -17.95 -22.77
C LEU A 23 17.52 -16.78 -22.45
N LEU A 24 17.92 -16.66 -21.19
CA LEU A 24 18.71 -15.54 -20.68
C LEU A 24 19.91 -16.05 -19.87
N PRO A 25 20.97 -15.23 -19.68
CA PRO A 25 22.07 -15.57 -18.80
C PRO A 25 21.59 -15.89 -17.36
N SER A 26 22.17 -16.92 -16.73
CA SER A 26 21.85 -17.31 -15.34
C SER A 26 22.02 -16.18 -14.32
N ASN A 27 22.90 -15.22 -14.60
CA ASN A 27 23.16 -14.07 -13.74
C ASN A 27 22.23 -12.87 -13.99
N SER A 28 21.36 -12.94 -15.01
CA SER A 28 20.26 -11.99 -15.17
C SER A 28 19.27 -12.14 -14.01
N THR A 29 18.45 -11.12 -13.81
CA THR A 29 17.42 -11.04 -12.77
C THR A 29 16.02 -11.31 -13.33
N ALA A 30 15.04 -11.50 -12.44
CA ALA A 30 13.64 -11.57 -12.87
C ALA A 30 13.18 -10.28 -13.56
N LEU A 31 13.72 -9.12 -13.15
CA LEU A 31 13.47 -7.84 -13.81
C LEU A 31 13.98 -7.84 -15.27
N ASP A 32 15.18 -8.36 -15.52
CA ASP A 32 15.69 -8.48 -16.90
C ASP A 32 14.80 -9.40 -17.75
N ALA A 33 14.27 -10.48 -17.16
CA ALA A 33 13.32 -11.38 -17.83
C ALA A 33 11.97 -10.70 -18.09
N MET A 34 11.50 -9.88 -17.17
CA MET A 34 10.30 -9.06 -17.35
C MET A 34 10.46 -8.11 -18.55
N ASP A 35 11.57 -7.39 -18.62
CA ASP A 35 11.85 -6.45 -19.70
C ASP A 35 11.98 -7.15 -21.06
N ALA A 36 12.60 -8.33 -21.09
CA ALA A 36 12.76 -9.13 -22.30
C ALA A 36 11.46 -9.85 -22.76
N SER A 37 10.48 -10.04 -21.87
CA SER A 37 9.27 -10.83 -22.15
C SER A 37 8.32 -10.20 -23.16
N GLY A 38 8.33 -8.87 -23.28
CA GLY A 38 7.33 -8.13 -24.05
C GLY A 38 5.91 -8.18 -23.48
N LEU A 39 5.71 -8.76 -22.28
CA LEU A 39 4.39 -8.92 -21.65
C LEU A 39 3.96 -7.70 -20.81
N VAL A 40 4.89 -6.80 -20.48
CA VAL A 40 4.61 -5.60 -19.68
C VAL A 40 3.88 -4.55 -20.51
N ALA A 41 2.86 -3.93 -19.92
CA ALA A 41 2.15 -2.82 -20.55
C ALA A 41 3.05 -1.57 -20.64
N ARG A 42 3.00 -0.87 -21.78
CA ARG A 42 3.84 0.32 -22.07
C ARG A 42 3.22 1.64 -21.60
N ASP A 43 2.12 1.59 -20.85
CA ASP A 43 1.34 2.74 -20.39
C ASP A 43 1.76 3.26 -19.01
N GLY A 44 2.88 2.78 -18.48
CA GLY A 44 3.35 3.11 -17.13
C GLY A 44 2.68 2.30 -16.02
N THR A 45 2.01 1.19 -16.36
CA THR A 45 1.50 0.25 -15.36
C THR A 45 2.64 -0.33 -14.51
N PRO A 46 2.53 -0.32 -13.17
CA PRO A 46 3.63 -0.69 -12.28
C PRO A 46 3.71 -2.19 -12.07
N TYR A 47 4.25 -2.87 -13.06
CA TYR A 47 4.50 -4.31 -13.00
C TYR A 47 5.60 -4.65 -12.00
N ARG A 48 5.43 -5.81 -11.35
CA ARG A 48 6.40 -6.48 -10.50
C ARG A 48 6.51 -7.95 -10.90
N CYS A 49 7.66 -8.55 -10.61
CA CYS A 49 7.89 -9.97 -10.75
C CYS A 49 7.52 -10.67 -9.45
N PHE A 50 6.68 -11.70 -9.53
CA PHE A 50 6.25 -12.50 -8.39
C PHE A 50 6.61 -13.97 -8.56
N ASP A 51 6.86 -14.65 -7.44
CA ASP A 51 6.89 -16.12 -7.39
C ASP A 51 5.46 -16.71 -7.35
N SER A 52 5.37 -18.04 -7.31
CA SER A 52 4.11 -18.78 -7.18
C SER A 52 3.31 -18.47 -5.92
N ASN A 53 3.97 -17.94 -4.87
CA ASN A 53 3.36 -17.55 -3.60
C ASN A 53 2.96 -16.06 -3.57
N GLY A 54 3.22 -15.30 -4.65
CA GLY A 54 2.94 -13.87 -4.72
C GLY A 54 3.95 -12.99 -3.99
N LYS A 55 5.16 -13.49 -3.71
CA LYS A 55 6.28 -12.70 -3.18
C LYS A 55 7.02 -12.01 -4.32
N VAL A 56 7.42 -10.75 -4.11
CA VAL A 56 8.23 -10.02 -5.09
C VAL A 56 9.62 -10.64 -5.24
N ILE A 57 10.06 -10.84 -6.48
CA ILE A 57 11.32 -11.49 -6.86
C ILE A 57 12.12 -10.70 -7.90
N ASP A 58 11.82 -9.42 -8.15
CA ASP A 58 12.45 -8.56 -9.16
C ASP A 58 13.98 -8.75 -9.27
N ASN A 59 14.68 -8.75 -8.14
CA ASN A 59 16.15 -8.80 -8.08
C ASN A 59 16.72 -10.22 -7.90
N ILE A 60 15.90 -11.27 -7.93
CA ILE A 60 16.39 -12.65 -7.83
C ILE A 60 17.05 -13.05 -9.16
N GLN A 61 18.26 -13.60 -9.08
CA GLN A 61 18.96 -14.12 -10.24
C GLN A 61 18.24 -15.34 -10.82
N LEU A 62 18.16 -15.44 -12.15
CA LEU A 62 17.45 -16.50 -12.86
C LEU A 62 17.99 -17.90 -12.51
N GLY A 63 19.30 -18.04 -12.30
CA GLY A 63 19.92 -19.30 -11.86
C GLY A 63 19.46 -19.79 -10.48
N ASN A 64 18.85 -18.92 -9.67
CA ASN A 64 18.37 -19.23 -8.32
C ASN A 64 16.83 -19.34 -8.25
N LEU A 65 16.12 -19.21 -9.38
CA LEU A 65 14.67 -19.33 -9.39
C LEU A 65 14.26 -20.80 -9.20
N SER A 66 13.25 -21.00 -8.36
CA SER A 66 12.62 -22.30 -8.12
C SER A 66 11.25 -22.44 -8.80
N SER A 67 10.76 -21.39 -9.47
CA SER A 67 9.46 -21.37 -10.14
C SER A 67 9.45 -20.42 -11.33
N ASP A 68 8.36 -20.49 -12.10
CA ASP A 68 8.00 -19.49 -13.11
C ASP A 68 7.94 -18.07 -12.51
N ILE A 69 8.14 -17.08 -13.38
CA ILE A 69 8.02 -15.66 -13.05
C ILE A 69 6.61 -15.20 -13.40
N TYR A 70 5.89 -14.66 -12.42
CA TYR A 70 4.55 -14.10 -12.63
C TYR A 70 4.60 -12.58 -12.65
N LEU A 71 4.22 -11.98 -13.77
CA LEU A 71 4.18 -10.53 -13.95
C LEU A 71 2.80 -9.99 -13.60
N GLY A 72 2.74 -8.92 -12.80
CA GLY A 72 1.48 -8.23 -12.56
C GLY A 72 1.62 -6.96 -11.72
N VAL A 73 0.49 -6.28 -11.55
CA VAL A 73 0.39 -5.13 -10.63
C VAL A 73 0.22 -5.64 -9.20
N PRO A 74 0.92 -5.07 -8.21
CA PRO A 74 0.69 -5.38 -6.80
C PRO A 74 -0.78 -5.16 -6.40
N SER A 75 -1.35 -6.06 -5.60
CA SER A 75 -2.78 -6.05 -5.23
C SER A 75 -3.24 -4.78 -4.51
N GLU A 76 -2.32 -4.14 -3.81
CA GLU A 76 -2.50 -2.92 -3.03
C GLU A 76 -2.57 -1.67 -3.90
N ILE A 77 -2.01 -1.75 -5.12
CA ILE A 77 -1.93 -0.63 -6.06
C ILE A 77 -3.06 -0.74 -7.07
N GLN A 78 -3.82 0.33 -7.23
CA GLN A 78 -4.87 0.41 -8.25
C GLN A 78 -4.79 1.74 -9.00
N ALA A 79 -5.11 1.70 -10.29
CA ALA A 79 -5.29 2.91 -11.09
C ALA A 79 -6.59 3.59 -10.69
N VAL A 80 -6.56 4.92 -10.65
CA VAL A 80 -7.75 5.75 -10.44
C VAL A 80 -7.67 6.98 -11.34
N MET A 81 -8.78 7.28 -12.00
CA MET A 81 -9.07 8.59 -12.55
C MET A 81 -9.92 9.36 -11.53
N ILE A 82 -9.53 10.57 -11.20
CA ILE A 82 -10.27 11.41 -10.26
C ILE A 82 -11.40 12.11 -11.01
N GLU A 83 -12.63 11.76 -10.62
CA GLU A 83 -13.87 12.23 -11.24
C GLU A 83 -14.34 13.56 -10.64
N GLU A 84 -14.01 13.83 -9.38
CA GLU A 84 -14.44 15.04 -8.68
C GLU A 84 -13.47 15.39 -7.54
N SER A 85 -13.51 16.65 -7.10
CA SER A 85 -12.76 17.09 -5.91
C SER A 85 -13.69 17.36 -4.73
N THR A 86 -13.29 16.92 -3.54
CA THR A 86 -14.06 17.05 -2.29
C THR A 86 -13.30 17.88 -1.25
N ARG A 87 -14.00 18.30 -0.19
CA ARG A 87 -13.46 19.11 0.92
C ARG A 87 -12.76 20.39 0.45
N GLY A 88 -13.46 21.18 -0.37
CA GLY A 88 -12.93 22.43 -0.91
C GLY A 88 -11.73 22.22 -1.83
N GLY A 89 -11.72 21.14 -2.62
CA GLY A 89 -10.68 20.87 -3.61
C GLY A 89 -9.42 20.16 -3.07
N LEU A 90 -9.43 19.69 -1.82
CA LEU A 90 -8.25 19.12 -1.17
C LEU A 90 -8.11 17.61 -1.38
N VAL A 91 -9.21 16.91 -1.62
CA VAL A 91 -9.23 15.44 -1.70
C VAL A 91 -9.95 15.02 -2.96
N GLY A 92 -9.22 14.39 -3.87
CA GLY A 92 -9.77 13.78 -5.07
C GLY A 92 -10.65 12.59 -4.71
N LYS A 93 -11.74 12.44 -5.44
CA LYS A 93 -12.66 11.30 -5.36
C LYS A 93 -12.78 10.69 -6.75
N GLY A 94 -12.64 9.37 -6.81
CA GLY A 94 -12.76 8.61 -8.05
C GLY A 94 -13.28 7.20 -7.79
N ARG A 95 -13.22 6.34 -8.80
CA ARG A 95 -13.66 4.95 -8.73
C ARG A 95 -12.53 3.99 -9.04
N LEU A 96 -12.44 2.94 -8.22
CA LEU A 96 -11.63 1.77 -8.50
C LEU A 96 -12.35 0.89 -9.54
N ILE A 97 -11.62 -0.07 -10.13
CA ILE A 97 -12.14 -0.96 -11.17
C ILE A 97 -13.37 -1.76 -10.74
N ASP A 98 -13.49 -2.06 -9.44
CA ASP A 98 -14.63 -2.79 -8.85
C ASP A 98 -15.82 -1.87 -8.49
N GLY A 99 -15.76 -0.59 -8.87
CA GLY A 99 -16.77 0.43 -8.56
C GLY A 99 -16.68 1.03 -7.15
N THR A 100 -15.68 0.66 -6.35
CA THR A 100 -15.46 1.25 -5.02
C THR A 100 -15.06 2.72 -5.16
N THR A 101 -15.72 3.61 -4.43
CA THR A 101 -15.33 5.02 -4.35
C THR A 101 -14.06 5.17 -3.53
N ILE A 102 -13.02 5.78 -4.09
CA ILE A 102 -11.77 6.05 -3.38
C ILE A 102 -11.55 7.55 -3.16
N PHE A 103 -10.98 7.89 -2.01
CA PHE A 103 -10.59 9.25 -1.63
C PHE A 103 -9.07 9.34 -1.51
N VAL A 104 -8.46 10.27 -2.23
CA VAL A 104 -6.99 10.41 -2.32
C VAL A 104 -6.61 11.88 -2.07
N PRO A 105 -5.82 12.18 -1.02
CA PRO A 105 -5.39 13.54 -0.75
C PRO A 105 -4.59 14.14 -1.91
N LYS A 106 -4.68 15.47 -2.11
CA LYS A 106 -3.91 16.29 -3.06
C LYS A 106 -4.26 16.09 -4.55
N LEU A 107 -4.88 14.98 -4.93
CA LEU A 107 -5.35 14.81 -6.30
C LEU A 107 -6.61 15.65 -6.57
N LYS A 108 -6.75 16.09 -7.81
CA LYS A 108 -7.83 16.93 -8.33
C LYS A 108 -8.57 16.23 -9.46
N GLU A 109 -9.74 16.74 -9.79
CA GLU A 109 -10.51 16.30 -10.95
C GLU A 109 -9.66 16.33 -12.23
N GLY A 110 -9.70 15.23 -12.98
CA GLY A 110 -8.89 15.02 -14.18
C GLY A 110 -7.52 14.36 -13.92
N ASP A 111 -7.07 14.26 -12.66
CA ASP A 111 -5.82 13.56 -12.36
C ASP A 111 -5.97 12.04 -12.54
N PHE A 112 -5.01 11.44 -13.23
CA PHE A 112 -4.79 10.00 -13.23
C PHE A 112 -3.63 9.65 -12.30
N ALA A 113 -3.80 8.61 -11.47
CA ALA A 113 -2.74 8.13 -10.60
C ALA A 113 -2.84 6.64 -10.28
N TRP A 114 -1.67 6.03 -10.04
CA TRP A 114 -1.56 4.76 -9.32
C TRP A 114 -1.54 5.04 -7.82
N VAL A 115 -2.48 4.44 -7.08
CA VAL A 115 -2.67 4.71 -5.66
C VAL A 115 -2.63 3.42 -4.85
N VAL A 116 -2.06 3.52 -3.65
CA VAL A 116 -2.11 2.46 -2.65
C VAL A 116 -3.45 2.55 -1.93
N VAL A 117 -4.22 1.47 -1.93
CA VAL A 117 -5.49 1.36 -1.18
C VAL A 117 -5.18 1.02 0.27
N SER A 118 -5.20 2.03 1.15
CA SER A 118 -4.81 1.90 2.57
C SER A 118 -5.90 1.30 3.46
N GLY A 119 -7.15 1.30 3.00
CA GLY A 119 -8.23 0.62 3.69
C GLY A 119 -9.61 0.88 3.10
N ARG A 120 -10.43 -0.18 3.07
CA ARG A 120 -11.82 -0.14 2.64
C ARG A 120 -12.76 0.01 3.84
N HIS A 121 -13.84 0.76 3.66
CA HIS A 121 -14.82 1.10 4.68
C HIS A 121 -16.21 1.37 4.08
N GLY A 122 -17.18 1.70 4.95
CA GLY A 122 -18.57 1.88 4.57
C GLY A 122 -19.33 0.57 4.38
N ARG A 123 -20.61 0.66 3.99
CA ARG A 123 -21.48 -0.51 3.79
C ARG A 123 -20.90 -1.39 2.68
N LYS A 124 -20.63 -2.65 2.99
CA LYS A 124 -20.02 -3.64 2.08
C LYS A 124 -18.67 -3.20 1.46
N GLY A 125 -17.92 -2.31 2.13
CA GLY A 125 -16.58 -1.90 1.64
C GLY A 125 -16.58 -1.02 0.39
N ARG A 126 -17.71 -0.36 0.07
CA ARG A 126 -17.88 0.48 -1.13
C ARG A 126 -17.14 1.81 -1.11
N LYS A 127 -16.43 2.13 -0.01
CA LYS A 127 -15.56 3.30 0.09
C LYS A 127 -14.14 2.87 0.44
N ALA A 128 -13.15 3.60 -0.02
CA ALA A 128 -11.75 3.35 0.27
C ALA A 128 -11.01 4.67 0.50
N ASN A 129 -9.93 4.61 1.27
CA ASN A 129 -8.92 5.67 1.27
C ASN A 129 -7.70 5.14 0.53
N GLY A 130 -6.99 6.05 -0.14
CA GLY A 130 -5.69 5.76 -0.71
C GLY A 130 -4.74 6.92 -0.62
N PHE A 131 -3.54 6.70 -1.12
CA PHE A 131 -2.49 7.71 -1.26
C PHE A 131 -1.57 7.34 -2.42
N THR A 132 -0.91 8.32 -3.01
CA THR A 132 0.08 8.12 -4.06
C THR A 132 1.40 7.64 -3.45
N VAL A 133 2.11 6.76 -4.16
CA VAL A 133 3.46 6.31 -3.79
C VAL A 133 4.36 6.34 -5.02
N ARG A 134 5.64 6.63 -4.84
CA ARG A 134 6.65 6.48 -5.90
C ARG A 134 7.07 5.02 -5.95
N LEU A 135 7.05 4.44 -7.14
CA LEU A 135 7.27 3.00 -7.33
C LEU A 135 8.76 2.67 -7.53
N GLU A 136 9.50 3.68 -7.96
CA GLU A 136 10.94 3.68 -8.16
C GLU A 136 11.60 4.68 -7.21
N GLY A 137 12.84 4.40 -6.82
CA GLY A 137 13.61 5.24 -5.90
C GLY A 137 13.00 5.30 -4.49
N GLU A 138 13.13 6.47 -3.85
CA GLU A 138 12.60 6.71 -2.51
C GLU A 138 11.05 6.80 -2.53
N PRO A 139 10.34 5.87 -1.87
CA PRO A 139 8.89 5.77 -2.00
C PRO A 139 8.14 6.99 -1.42
N TYR A 140 8.73 7.63 -0.41
CA TYR A 140 8.14 8.74 0.32
C TYR A 140 9.10 9.93 0.40
N SER A 141 8.55 11.13 0.31
CA SER A 141 9.27 12.40 0.38
C SER A 141 8.61 13.35 1.35
N ARG A 142 9.36 14.33 1.86
CA ARG A 142 8.82 15.39 2.71
C ARG A 142 7.69 16.11 1.98
N GLY A 143 6.56 16.27 2.66
CA GLY A 143 5.36 16.92 2.14
C GLY A 143 4.31 15.96 1.57
N ASP A 144 4.66 14.68 1.34
CA ASP A 144 3.70 13.68 0.91
C ASP A 144 2.59 13.48 1.95
N LEU A 145 1.39 13.13 1.45
CA LEU A 145 0.23 12.85 2.27
C LEU A 145 -0.13 11.37 2.16
N VAL A 146 -0.07 10.66 3.27
CA VAL A 146 -0.45 9.24 3.35
C VAL A 146 -1.69 9.07 4.21
N THR A 147 -2.57 8.15 3.82
CA THR A 147 -3.76 7.81 4.61
C THR A 147 -3.51 6.53 5.38
N ILE A 148 -3.69 6.58 6.69
CA ILE A 148 -3.44 5.45 7.60
C ILE A 148 -4.56 5.34 8.64
N LYS A 149 -4.75 4.15 9.20
CA LYS A 149 -5.65 3.96 10.35
C LYS A 149 -4.86 3.48 11.56
N PRO A 150 -4.25 4.38 12.34
CA PRO A 150 -3.44 3.97 13.47
C PRO A 150 -4.29 3.30 14.56
N GLY A 151 -3.68 2.37 15.29
CA GLY A 151 -4.26 1.88 16.53
C GLY A 151 -4.43 3.00 17.57
N PRO A 152 -5.31 2.85 18.56
CA PRO A 152 -5.42 3.82 19.65
C PRO A 152 -4.06 4.07 20.28
N TYR A 153 -3.63 5.34 20.29
CA TYR A 153 -2.33 5.79 20.85
C TYR A 153 -1.07 5.18 20.21
N ALA A 154 -1.16 4.61 19.00
CA ALA A 154 0.00 4.07 18.30
C ALA A 154 1.05 5.15 17.97
N LYS A 155 2.27 5.00 18.48
CA LYS A 155 3.39 5.90 18.16
C LYS A 155 4.06 5.58 16.82
N ARG A 156 3.83 4.38 16.30
CA ARG A 156 4.40 3.89 15.04
C ARG A 156 3.34 3.12 14.25
N VAL A 157 3.44 3.19 12.94
CA VAL A 157 2.70 2.36 11.99
C VAL A 157 3.63 1.87 10.90
N ARG A 158 3.11 1.04 9.99
CA ARG A 158 3.84 0.63 8.80
C ARG A 158 3.17 1.22 7.56
N LEU A 159 3.97 1.72 6.63
CA LEU A 159 3.53 2.13 5.31
C LEU A 159 3.80 1.03 4.29
N PHE A 160 3.11 1.13 3.17
CA PHE A 160 3.32 0.24 2.04
C PHE A 160 4.71 0.48 1.43
N ASN A 161 5.41 -0.60 1.15
CA ASN A 161 6.70 -0.62 0.52
C ASN A 161 6.51 -1.08 -0.92
N PRO A 162 6.67 -0.20 -1.92
CA PRO A 162 6.45 -0.58 -3.30
C PRO A 162 7.51 -1.56 -3.82
N GLN A 163 8.69 -1.65 -3.19
CA GLN A 163 9.74 -2.60 -3.55
C GLN A 163 9.43 -4.02 -3.06
N SER A 164 8.98 -4.18 -1.81
CA SER A 164 8.60 -5.51 -1.28
C SER A 164 7.14 -5.89 -1.54
N CYS A 165 6.32 -4.90 -1.92
CA CYS A 165 4.86 -4.97 -1.97
C CYS A 165 4.23 -5.39 -0.62
N GLN A 166 4.85 -4.97 0.49
CA GLN A 166 4.38 -5.27 1.85
C GLN A 166 4.19 -4.01 2.68
N TRP A 167 3.38 -4.09 3.73
CA TRP A 167 3.26 -3.02 4.72
C TRP A 167 4.37 -3.14 5.76
N ASP A 168 5.61 -2.77 5.39
CA ASP A 168 6.82 -2.99 6.20
C ASP A 168 7.69 -1.74 6.47
N ILE A 169 7.45 -0.60 5.80
CA ILE A 169 8.21 0.64 6.07
C ILE A 169 7.77 1.27 7.40
N PRO A 170 8.64 1.37 8.42
CA PRO A 170 8.26 1.96 9.69
C PRO A 170 8.06 3.48 9.56
N LEU A 171 6.95 3.98 10.10
CA LEU A 171 6.63 5.40 10.18
C LEU A 171 6.38 5.80 11.65
N GLU A 172 7.12 6.79 12.14
CA GLU A 172 6.86 7.41 13.43
C GLU A 172 5.77 8.46 13.32
N LEU A 173 4.80 8.43 14.25
CA LEU A 173 3.64 9.31 14.24
C LEU A 173 3.73 10.38 15.31
N THR A 174 3.59 11.63 14.87
CA THR A 174 3.46 12.79 15.73
C THR A 174 2.07 13.42 15.60
N VAL A 175 1.64 14.12 16.64
CA VAL A 175 0.41 14.91 16.67
C VAL A 175 0.82 16.34 16.99
N PRO A 176 0.27 17.36 16.31
CA PRO A 176 0.57 18.75 16.63
C PRO A 176 0.26 19.08 18.10
N ASN A 177 1.07 19.94 18.73
CA ASN A 177 0.95 20.26 20.17
C ASN A 177 -0.41 20.85 20.54
N ASN A 178 -1.06 21.55 19.62
CA ASN A 178 -2.38 22.17 19.79
C ASN A 178 -3.55 21.21 19.48
N VAL A 179 -3.29 19.92 19.25
CA VAL A 179 -4.30 18.94 18.85
C VAL A 179 -4.46 17.86 19.91
N ASN A 180 -5.67 17.71 20.44
CA ASN A 180 -5.98 16.60 21.33
C ASN A 180 -6.05 15.30 20.53
N ARG A 181 -5.05 14.42 20.71
CA ARG A 181 -4.99 13.11 20.05
C ARG A 181 -6.23 12.25 20.28
N SER A 182 -6.89 12.38 21.43
CA SER A 182 -8.08 11.60 21.77
C SER A 182 -9.23 11.83 20.78
N ASP A 183 -9.29 13.02 20.21
CA ASP A 183 -10.29 13.39 19.20
C ASP A 183 -10.09 12.66 17.88
N TYR A 184 -8.96 11.99 17.67
CA TYR A 184 -8.65 11.31 16.41
C TYR A 184 -8.62 9.79 16.56
N VAL A 185 -8.95 9.27 17.73
CA VAL A 185 -8.97 7.82 17.98
C VAL A 185 -10.05 7.15 17.12
N GLY A 186 -9.67 6.09 16.40
CA GLY A 186 -10.57 5.32 15.56
C GLY A 186 -10.80 5.89 14.15
N LEU A 187 -10.28 7.09 13.87
CA LEU A 187 -10.35 7.72 12.56
C LEU A 187 -9.24 7.22 11.62
N THR A 188 -9.49 7.32 10.32
CA THR A 188 -8.42 7.29 9.32
C THR A 188 -7.75 8.66 9.34
N TRP A 189 -6.45 8.68 9.58
CA TRP A 189 -5.64 9.88 9.61
C TRP A 189 -5.08 10.12 8.22
N THR A 190 -5.08 11.39 7.80
CA THR A 190 -4.14 11.84 6.78
C THR A 190 -2.90 12.34 7.51
N VAL A 191 -1.75 11.79 7.14
CA VAL A 191 -0.46 12.08 7.76
C VAL A 191 0.44 12.71 6.72
N ARG A 192 1.06 13.83 7.08
CA ARG A 192 2.05 14.53 6.27
C ARG A 192 3.44 14.06 6.64
N ILE A 193 4.21 13.59 5.67
CA ILE A 193 5.61 13.21 5.87
C ILE A 193 6.44 14.46 6.12
N THR A 194 7.18 14.49 7.22
CA THR A 194 8.02 15.63 7.64
C THR A 194 9.51 15.32 7.58
N LYS A 195 9.90 14.05 7.74
CA LYS A 195 11.27 13.55 7.61
C LYS A 195 11.25 12.19 6.92
N THR A 196 12.30 11.87 6.16
CA THR A 196 12.45 10.59 5.43
C THR A 196 13.48 9.64 6.05
N MET A 197 14.41 10.14 6.88
CA MET A 197 15.43 9.34 7.57
C MET A 197 15.62 9.84 9.03
N PRO A 198 15.00 9.20 10.04
CA PRO A 198 13.94 8.19 9.92
C PRO A 198 12.65 8.79 9.34
N LEU A 199 11.75 7.92 8.85
CA LEU A 199 10.46 8.36 8.34
C LEU A 199 9.56 8.81 9.48
N VAL A 200 9.21 10.10 9.48
CA VAL A 200 8.35 10.74 10.49
C VAL A 200 7.19 11.42 9.78
N GLY A 201 5.99 11.20 10.31
CA GLY A 201 4.77 11.81 9.83
C GLY A 201 4.01 12.51 10.94
N ILE A 202 3.40 13.65 10.62
CA ILE A 202 2.53 14.40 11.53
C ILE A 202 1.07 14.29 11.08
N LEU A 203 0.14 14.13 12.03
CA LEU A 203 -1.29 14.22 11.76
C LEU A 203 -1.60 15.57 11.09
N ASP A 204 -2.19 15.52 9.90
CA ASP A 204 -2.68 16.69 9.18
C ASP A 204 -4.18 16.84 9.41
N THR A 205 -4.54 17.77 10.31
CA THR A 205 -5.94 18.00 10.70
C THR A 205 -6.77 18.64 9.59
N LYS A 206 -6.15 19.35 8.64
CA LYS A 206 -6.83 19.94 7.48
C LYS A 206 -7.32 18.85 6.53
N PHE A 207 -6.56 17.77 6.38
CA PHE A 207 -6.90 16.65 5.50
C PHE A 207 -7.54 15.46 6.23
N THR A 208 -7.60 15.48 7.56
CA THR A 208 -8.24 14.42 8.35
C THR A 208 -9.68 14.81 8.68
N PHE A 209 -10.65 14.01 8.24
CA PHE A 209 -12.04 14.27 8.59
C PHE A 209 -12.32 13.82 10.01
N ARG A 210 -12.77 14.77 10.82
CA ARG A 210 -13.29 14.54 12.16
C ARG A 210 -14.79 14.81 12.15
N PRO A 211 -15.65 13.79 12.34
CA PRO A 211 -17.10 14.01 12.45
C PRO A 211 -17.45 14.71 13.77
N ASP A 212 -18.61 15.35 13.83
CA ASP A 212 -19.02 16.09 15.04
C ASP A 212 -19.28 15.17 16.23
N ASN A 213 -19.77 13.95 15.97
CA ASN A 213 -20.04 12.93 17.01
C ASN A 213 -18.81 12.12 17.44
N GLN A 214 -17.61 12.61 17.15
CA GLN A 214 -16.36 11.90 17.37
C GLN A 214 -16.08 11.40 18.80
N PRO A 215 -16.51 12.08 19.89
CA PRO A 215 -16.32 11.57 21.25
C PRO A 215 -16.89 10.15 21.44
N GLU A 216 -18.05 9.85 20.85
CA GLU A 216 -18.66 8.52 20.93
C GLU A 216 -17.90 7.48 20.11
N LEU A 217 -17.43 7.85 18.92
CA LEU A 217 -16.64 6.98 18.04
C LEU A 217 -15.30 6.62 18.69
N ALA A 218 -14.63 7.60 19.30
CA ALA A 218 -13.41 7.40 20.06
C ALA A 218 -13.64 6.46 21.25
N ARG A 219 -14.76 6.60 21.99
CA ARG A 219 -15.15 5.68 23.07
C ARG A 219 -15.33 4.25 22.57
N LYS A 220 -16.09 4.04 21.49
CA LYS A 220 -16.30 2.72 20.88
C LYS A 220 -14.99 2.08 20.42
N ALA A 221 -14.09 2.86 19.82
CA ALA A 221 -12.78 2.39 19.36
C ALA A 221 -11.86 1.95 20.52
N ARG A 222 -11.80 2.72 21.61
CA ARG A 222 -11.05 2.37 22.83
C ARG A 222 -11.55 1.06 23.44
N ASN A 223 -12.87 0.93 23.61
CA ASN A 223 -13.47 -0.27 24.20
C ASN A 223 -13.15 -1.53 23.37
N LYS A 224 -13.26 -1.46 22.04
CA LYS A 224 -12.92 -2.56 21.15
C LYS A 224 -11.46 -2.98 21.26
N PHE A 225 -10.55 -2.02 21.42
CA PHE A 225 -9.12 -2.29 21.59
C PHE A 225 -8.82 -2.99 22.93
N HIS A 226 -9.39 -2.50 24.04
CA HIS A 226 -9.24 -3.15 25.35
C HIS A 226 -9.78 -4.59 25.35
N CYS A 227 -10.93 -4.84 24.73
CA CYS A 227 -11.48 -6.18 24.60
C CYS A 227 -10.54 -7.12 23.80
N LYS A 228 -9.92 -6.64 22.71
CA LYS A 228 -8.95 -7.42 21.93
C LYS A 228 -7.69 -7.76 22.74
N GLN A 229 -7.14 -6.79 23.47
CA GLN A 229 -5.97 -7.04 24.32
C GLN A 229 -6.27 -8.06 25.43
N ARG A 230 -7.45 -7.97 26.07
CA ARG A 230 -7.87 -8.94 27.09
C ARG A 230 -7.98 -10.36 26.52
N LYS A 231 -8.58 -10.52 25.32
CA LYS A 231 -8.68 -11.82 24.64
C LYS A 231 -7.32 -12.41 24.24
N GLN A 232 -6.36 -11.59 23.82
CA GLN A 232 -5.01 -12.06 23.52
C GLN A 232 -4.25 -12.53 24.78
N LYS A 233 -4.46 -11.86 25.91
CA LYS A 233 -3.88 -12.26 27.21
C LYS A 233 -4.49 -13.56 27.76
N THR A 234 -5.79 -13.80 27.56
CA THR A 234 -6.44 -15.06 27.99
C THR A 234 -6.21 -16.22 27.03
N GLY A 235 -6.07 -15.97 25.72
CA GLY A 235 -5.76 -17.01 24.73
C GLY A 235 -4.33 -17.58 24.86
N LYS A 236 -3.34 -16.78 25.28
CA LYS A 236 -1.98 -17.25 25.56
C LYS A 236 -1.87 -18.14 26.81
N ARG A 237 -2.87 -18.17 27.69
CA ARG A 237 -2.88 -19.01 28.90
C ARG A 237 -3.42 -20.42 28.69
N LYS A 238 -4.00 -20.74 27.52
CA LYS A 238 -4.62 -22.05 27.24
C LYS A 238 -3.80 -22.97 26.31
N GLY A 239 -2.54 -22.65 26.04
CA GLY A 239 -1.65 -23.43 25.15
C GLY A 239 -0.44 -24.07 25.82
N HIS A 240 -0.38 -24.09 27.15
CA HIS A 240 0.62 -24.82 27.93
C HIS A 240 -0.11 -25.62 29.01
N VAL A 241 -0.70 -26.73 28.58
CA VAL A 241 -0.88 -27.95 29.38
C VAL A 241 -0.59 -29.10 28.45
#